data_AF-A0A9C9W4D3-F1
#
_entry.id   AF-A0A9C9W4D3-F1
#
_cell.length_a   1.000
_cell.length_b   1.000
_cell.length_c   1.000
_cell.angle_alpha   90.00
_cell.angle_beta   90.00
_cell.angle_gamma   90.00
#
_symmetry.space_group_name_H-M   'P 1'
#
loop_
_entity.id
_entity.type
_entity.pdbx_description
1 polymer ?
#
loop_
_entity_poly.entity_id
_entity_poly.type
_entity_poly.pdbx_seq_one_letter_code
_entity_poly.pdbx_strand_id
1 'polypeptide(L)'
;MSAEDLQRQPNPVRVVADDAHPDVPGWHCAGMPAAWYHAMRMKWAHDWSGANALEYALWLEAVDMANANGWRVPTGQERLRRMAGLAIAELADPSRYRQPESWQLKAAWIGVGRSQWFDIWQARYEALYRTLDEWSNLAWRHVRERQQGASTGGDESGLQNPE
;
A
#
# COMPACT_ATOMS: atom_id res chain seq x y z
N MET A 1 -18.48 -33.97 -26.42
CA MET A 1 -18.15 -32.64 -25.91
C MET A 1 -19.12 -31.67 -26.54
N SER A 2 -20.10 -31.22 -25.76
CA SER A 2 -21.15 -30.31 -26.22
C SER A 2 -20.62 -28.86 -26.24
N ALA A 3 -21.30 -27.97 -26.94
CA ALA A 3 -20.97 -26.54 -26.94
C ALA A 3 -21.07 -25.89 -25.53
N GLU A 4 -21.66 -26.56 -24.55
CA GLU A 4 -21.76 -26.10 -23.16
C GLU A 4 -20.49 -26.36 -22.34
N ASP A 5 -19.61 -27.27 -22.77
CA ASP A 5 -18.35 -27.57 -22.06
C ASP A 5 -17.28 -26.48 -22.25
N LEU A 6 -17.46 -25.57 -23.21
CA LEU A 6 -16.56 -24.45 -23.53
C LEU A 6 -16.79 -23.19 -22.68
N GLN A 7 -17.84 -23.16 -21.84
CA GLN A 7 -18.16 -22.01 -20.96
C GLN A 7 -17.53 -22.06 -19.57
N ARG A 8 -16.73 -23.09 -19.25
CA ARG A 8 -15.97 -23.19 -17.99
C ARG A 8 -14.48 -22.85 -18.16
N GLN A 9 -14.17 -21.79 -18.89
CA GLN A 9 -12.84 -21.18 -18.75
C GLN A 9 -12.79 -20.41 -17.42
N PRO A 10 -11.70 -20.50 -16.64
CA PRO A 10 -11.50 -19.60 -15.51
C PRO A 10 -11.52 -18.19 -16.08
N ASN A 11 -12.44 -17.38 -15.60
CA ASN A 11 -12.51 -15.96 -15.89
C ASN A 11 -11.07 -15.43 -15.75
N PRO A 12 -10.39 -15.00 -16.83
CA PRO A 12 -9.09 -14.37 -16.67
C PRO A 12 -9.36 -13.22 -15.73
N VAL A 13 -8.57 -13.09 -14.66
CA VAL A 13 -8.62 -11.95 -13.75
C VAL A 13 -8.59 -10.73 -14.67
N ARG A 14 -9.77 -10.11 -14.88
CA ARG A 14 -9.84 -8.82 -15.52
C ARG A 14 -9.19 -7.92 -14.48
N VAL A 15 -7.92 -7.61 -14.71
CA VAL A 15 -7.35 -6.36 -14.26
C VAL A 15 -8.19 -5.32 -14.97
N VAL A 16 -9.36 -5.01 -14.37
CA VAL A 16 -10.06 -3.79 -14.67
C VAL A 16 -9.10 -2.74 -14.13
N ALA A 17 -8.22 -2.26 -14.99
CA ALA A 17 -7.63 -0.96 -14.79
C ALA A 17 -8.84 -0.04 -14.71
N ASP A 18 -9.23 0.31 -13.49
CA ASP A 18 -10.20 1.38 -13.31
C ASP A 18 -9.58 2.57 -14.03
N ASP A 19 -10.30 3.11 -15.02
CA ASP A 19 -9.89 4.20 -15.91
C ASP A 19 -9.63 5.54 -15.17
N ALA A 20 -9.47 5.50 -13.85
CA ALA A 20 -9.12 6.61 -12.98
C ALA A 20 -7.67 6.54 -12.46
N HIS A 21 -6.82 5.69 -13.04
CA HIS A 21 -5.40 5.64 -12.70
C HIS A 21 -4.62 6.61 -13.58
N PRO A 22 -4.12 7.74 -13.05
CA PRO A 22 -3.22 8.56 -13.83
C PRO A 22 -1.96 7.74 -14.06
N ASP A 23 -1.61 7.52 -15.32
CA ASP A 23 -0.25 7.18 -15.68
C ASP A 23 0.64 8.25 -15.02
N VAL A 24 1.44 7.84 -14.03
CA VAL A 24 2.40 8.72 -13.37
C VAL A 24 3.74 8.48 -14.07
N PRO A 25 4.17 9.38 -14.98
CA PRO A 25 5.49 9.30 -15.57
C PRO A 25 6.56 9.11 -14.51
N GLY A 26 7.51 8.20 -14.73
CA GLY A 26 8.53 7.83 -13.74
C GLY A 26 9.35 9.00 -13.18
N TRP A 27 9.45 10.13 -13.91
CA TRP A 27 10.14 11.34 -13.45
C TRP A 27 9.42 12.08 -12.30
N HIS A 28 8.10 11.94 -12.17
CA HIS A 28 7.37 12.48 -11.01
C HIS A 28 7.75 11.78 -9.70
N CYS A 29 8.35 10.59 -9.78
CA CYS A 29 8.76 9.80 -8.62
C CYS A 29 10.26 9.94 -8.29
N ALA A 30 11.03 10.71 -9.06
CA ALA A 30 12.49 10.82 -8.85
C ALA A 30 12.83 11.38 -7.45
N GLY A 31 13.63 10.65 -6.67
CA GLY A 31 14.00 11.03 -5.30
C GLY A 31 12.98 10.64 -4.22
N MET A 32 11.88 9.98 -4.58
CA MET A 32 10.93 9.42 -3.63
C MET A 32 11.49 8.16 -2.96
N PRO A 33 11.31 7.97 -1.64
CA PRO A 33 11.62 6.70 -0.99
C PRO A 33 10.88 5.53 -1.65
N ALA A 34 11.56 4.41 -1.86
CA ALA A 34 10.99 3.25 -2.55
C ALA A 34 9.72 2.70 -1.86
N ALA A 35 9.70 2.68 -0.52
CA ALA A 35 8.53 2.24 0.25
C ALA A 35 7.29 3.12 0.00
N TRP A 36 7.49 4.44 -0.12
CA TRP A 36 6.42 5.39 -0.45
C TRP A 36 5.86 5.13 -1.84
N TYR A 37 6.75 4.95 -2.82
CA TYR A 37 6.38 4.61 -4.19
C TYR A 37 5.57 3.31 -4.26
N HIS A 38 6.01 2.25 -3.60
CA HIS A 38 5.28 0.97 -3.59
C HIS A 38 3.94 1.06 -2.85
N ALA A 39 3.88 1.76 -1.71
CA ALA A 39 2.62 1.98 -0.98
C ALA A 39 1.62 2.75 -1.86
N MET A 40 2.10 3.75 -2.60
CA MET A 40 1.28 4.52 -3.53
C MET A 40 0.73 3.65 -4.66
N ARG A 41 1.60 2.88 -5.32
CA ARG A 41 1.18 2.00 -6.41
C ARG A 41 0.20 0.92 -5.95
N MET A 42 0.38 0.40 -4.73
CA MET A 42 -0.56 -0.54 -4.15
C MET A 42 -1.93 0.10 -3.92
N LYS A 43 -1.97 1.27 -3.26
CA LYS A 43 -3.23 1.93 -2.87
C LYS A 43 -4.00 2.51 -4.04
N TRP A 44 -3.32 3.14 -4.99
CA TRP A 44 -3.95 3.89 -6.07
C TRP A 44 -3.80 3.29 -7.44
N ALA A 45 -3.02 2.23 -7.65
CA ALA A 45 -2.91 1.56 -8.95
C ALA A 45 -3.12 0.04 -8.85
N HIS A 46 -3.47 -0.46 -7.65
CA HIS A 46 -3.62 -1.88 -7.34
C HIS A 46 -2.45 -2.75 -7.83
N ASP A 47 -1.24 -2.18 -7.88
CA ASP A 47 -0.07 -2.87 -8.37
C ASP A 47 0.67 -3.61 -7.24
N TRP A 48 0.73 -4.93 -7.39
CA TRP A 48 1.37 -5.84 -6.46
C TRP A 48 2.86 -6.09 -6.74
N SER A 49 3.42 -5.55 -7.84
CA SER A 49 4.81 -5.81 -8.22
C SER A 49 5.83 -5.42 -7.14
N GLY A 50 5.49 -4.43 -6.31
CA GLY A 50 6.31 -3.97 -5.18
C GLY A 50 5.94 -4.55 -3.81
N ALA A 51 4.98 -5.48 -3.73
CA ALA A 51 4.40 -5.92 -2.45
C ALA A 51 5.44 -6.50 -1.49
N ASN A 52 6.34 -7.37 -1.97
CA ASN A 52 7.38 -7.99 -1.13
C ASN A 52 8.38 -6.95 -0.59
N ALA A 53 8.77 -5.98 -1.44
CA ALA A 53 9.68 -4.91 -1.02
C ALA A 53 9.02 -3.99 0.02
N LEU A 54 7.74 -3.68 -0.18
CA LEU A 54 6.93 -2.91 0.75
C LEU A 54 6.74 -3.65 2.08
N GLU A 55 6.46 -4.96 2.05
CA GLU A 55 6.31 -5.81 3.24
C GLU A 55 7.59 -5.80 4.05
N TYR A 56 8.75 -5.96 3.40
CA TYR A 56 10.04 -5.94 4.09
C TYR A 56 10.33 -4.58 4.74
N ALA A 57 10.10 -3.48 4.03
CA ALA A 57 10.29 -2.13 4.58
C ALA A 57 9.36 -1.86 5.77
N LEU A 58 8.08 -2.24 5.66
CA LEU A 58 7.10 -2.07 6.72
C LEU A 58 7.36 -3.01 7.91
N TRP A 59 7.92 -4.19 7.67
CA TRP A 59 8.35 -5.08 8.74
C TRP A 59 9.52 -4.49 9.54
N LEU A 60 10.53 -3.90 8.87
CA LEU A 60 11.62 -3.20 9.57
C LEU A 60 11.08 -2.04 10.41
N GLU A 61 10.17 -1.23 9.86
CA GLU A 61 9.49 -0.18 10.59
C GLU A 61 8.74 -0.72 11.82
N ALA A 62 8.05 -1.86 11.69
CA ALA A 62 7.38 -2.51 12.82
C ALA A 62 8.35 -2.98 13.92
N VAL A 63 9.56 -3.40 13.55
CA VAL A 63 10.64 -3.74 14.50
C VAL A 63 11.13 -2.48 15.23
N ASP A 64 11.33 -1.39 14.51
CA ASP A 64 11.76 -0.11 15.11
C ASP A 64 10.69 0.45 16.06
N MET A 65 9.41 0.39 15.68
CA MET A 65 8.30 0.72 16.56
C MET A 65 8.28 -0.16 17.81
N ALA A 66 8.50 -1.47 17.65
CA ALA A 66 8.53 -2.41 18.77
C ALA A 66 9.66 -2.06 19.76
N ASN A 67 10.85 -1.73 19.26
CA ASN A 67 11.99 -1.33 20.07
C ASN A 67 11.73 0.01 20.78
N ALA A 68 11.24 1.02 20.07
CA ALA A 68 10.98 2.35 20.62
C ALA A 68 9.90 2.34 21.71
N ASN A 69 8.91 1.45 21.61
CA ASN A 69 7.79 1.36 22.55
C ASN A 69 7.93 0.22 23.57
N GLY A 70 9.06 -0.51 23.59
CA GLY A 70 9.29 -1.63 24.50
C GLY A 70 8.28 -2.77 24.33
N TRP A 71 7.80 -3.03 23.10
CA TRP A 71 6.85 -4.09 22.84
C TRP A 71 7.48 -5.46 23.06
N ARG A 72 6.85 -6.27 23.92
CA ARG A 72 7.19 -7.69 24.03
C ARG A 72 6.62 -8.44 22.84
N VAL A 73 7.50 -8.84 21.92
CA VAL A 73 7.17 -9.63 20.73
C VAL A 73 7.62 -11.08 20.96
N PRO A 74 6.71 -12.07 20.89
CA PRO A 74 7.09 -13.47 21.04
C PRO A 74 8.07 -13.91 19.96
N THR A 75 9.16 -14.54 20.37
CA THR A 75 10.18 -15.08 19.48
C THR A 75 9.61 -16.23 18.64
N GLY A 76 10.07 -16.35 17.39
CA GLY A 76 9.72 -17.46 16.49
C GLY A 76 8.33 -17.40 15.82
N GLN A 77 7.52 -16.36 16.04
CA GLN A 77 6.13 -16.32 15.53
C GLN A 77 5.88 -15.33 14.37
N GLU A 78 6.92 -14.67 13.85
CA GLU A 78 6.87 -13.71 12.72
C GLU A 78 5.70 -12.69 12.77
N ARG A 79 5.19 -12.36 13.97
CA ARG A 79 3.94 -11.58 14.12
C ARG A 79 4.04 -10.19 13.51
N LEU A 80 5.17 -9.53 13.66
CA LEU A 80 5.40 -8.20 13.07
C LEU A 80 5.38 -8.24 11.54
N ARG A 81 6.00 -9.27 10.95
CA ARG A 81 5.97 -9.47 9.50
C ARG A 81 4.55 -9.76 9.01
N ARG A 82 3.81 -10.62 9.70
CA ARG A 82 2.39 -10.89 9.40
C ARG A 82 1.52 -9.64 9.52
N MET A 83 1.78 -8.77 10.50
CA MET A 83 1.12 -7.46 10.61
C MET A 83 1.43 -6.56 9.42
N ALA A 84 2.68 -6.53 8.94
CA ALA A 84 3.05 -5.77 7.75
C ALA A 84 2.29 -6.27 6.51
N GLY A 85 2.26 -7.60 6.28
CA GLY A 85 1.48 -8.18 5.19
C GLY A 85 -0.03 -7.91 5.31
N LEU A 86 -0.58 -7.97 6.53
CA LEU A 86 -1.98 -7.60 6.79
C LEU A 86 -2.27 -6.13 6.46
N ALA A 87 -1.38 -5.22 6.87
CA ALA A 87 -1.53 -3.80 6.60
C ALA A 87 -1.52 -3.51 5.09
N ILE A 88 -0.66 -4.17 4.32
CA ILE A 88 -0.62 -4.07 2.86
C ILE A 88 -1.92 -4.61 2.25
N ALA A 89 -2.41 -5.76 2.72
CA ALA A 89 -3.67 -6.32 2.26
C ALA A 89 -4.87 -5.40 2.55
N GLU A 90 -4.91 -4.76 3.72
CA GLU A 90 -5.93 -3.75 4.06
C GLU A 90 -5.78 -2.47 3.24
N LEU A 91 -4.55 -2.05 2.91
CA LEU A 91 -4.33 -0.89 2.05
C LEU A 91 -4.87 -1.14 0.63
N ALA A 92 -4.68 -2.36 0.11
CA ALA A 92 -5.11 -2.76 -1.22
C ALA A 92 -6.62 -3.03 -1.33
N ASP A 93 -7.24 -3.55 -0.26
CA ASP A 93 -8.67 -3.86 -0.21
C ASP A 93 -9.30 -3.40 1.12
N PRO A 94 -9.52 -2.09 1.31
CA PRO A 94 -10.13 -1.58 2.55
C PRO A 94 -11.53 -2.16 2.81
N SER A 95 -12.26 -2.50 1.74
CA SER A 95 -13.64 -2.97 1.81
C SER A 95 -13.78 -4.30 2.56
N ARG A 96 -12.76 -5.15 2.47
CA ARG A 96 -12.69 -6.44 3.17
C ARG A 96 -12.22 -6.33 4.61
N TYR A 97 -11.30 -5.40 4.89
CA TYR A 97 -10.61 -5.34 6.18
C TYR A 97 -11.09 -4.21 7.11
N ARG A 98 -12.00 -3.33 6.69
CA ARG A 98 -12.58 -2.28 7.56
C ARG A 98 -14.02 -2.52 8.00
N GLN A 99 -14.55 -3.72 7.77
CA GLN A 99 -15.86 -4.10 8.29
C GLN A 99 -15.80 -4.31 9.81
N PRO A 100 -16.90 -4.09 10.57
CA PRO A 100 -16.92 -4.31 12.03
C PRO A 100 -16.47 -5.71 12.45
N GLU A 101 -16.72 -6.73 11.62
CA GLU A 101 -16.38 -8.14 11.83
C GLU A 101 -15.05 -8.55 11.18
N SER A 102 -14.27 -7.59 10.69
CA SER A 102 -12.96 -7.88 10.10
C SER A 102 -11.90 -8.23 11.16
N TRP A 103 -12.14 -7.92 12.43
CA TRP A 103 -11.18 -8.19 13.51
C TRP A 103 -10.85 -9.68 13.62
N GLN A 104 -11.83 -10.57 13.36
CA GLN A 104 -11.62 -12.02 13.35
C GLN A 104 -10.57 -12.42 12.31
N LEU A 105 -10.69 -11.85 11.09
CA LEU A 105 -9.77 -12.09 9.99
C LEU A 105 -8.37 -11.57 10.32
N LYS A 106 -8.28 -10.34 10.84
CA LYS A 106 -7.02 -9.71 11.24
C LYS A 106 -6.30 -10.51 12.33
N ALA A 107 -7.03 -10.91 13.37
CA ALA A 107 -6.49 -11.72 14.47
C ALA A 107 -6.00 -13.09 13.99
N ALA A 108 -6.78 -13.77 13.15
CA ALA A 108 -6.41 -15.04 12.55
C ALA A 108 -5.16 -14.93 11.67
N TRP A 109 -5.05 -13.86 10.87
CA TRP A 109 -3.90 -13.60 10.01
C TRP A 109 -2.58 -13.55 10.78
N ILE A 110 -2.55 -12.83 11.90
CA ILE A 110 -1.36 -12.72 12.75
C ILE A 110 -1.22 -13.87 13.77
N GLY A 111 -2.17 -14.80 13.80
CA GLY A 111 -2.13 -16.00 14.64
C GLY A 111 -2.40 -15.75 16.12
N VAL A 112 -3.35 -14.85 16.45
CA VAL A 112 -3.70 -14.54 17.85
C VAL A 112 -5.19 -14.77 18.12
N GLY A 113 -5.51 -15.06 19.37
CA GLY A 113 -6.90 -15.16 19.82
C GLY A 113 -7.56 -13.80 20.03
N ARG A 114 -8.87 -13.80 20.25
CA ARG A 114 -9.69 -12.58 20.46
C ARG A 114 -9.12 -11.65 21.54
N SER A 115 -8.88 -12.14 22.75
CA SER A 115 -8.38 -11.29 23.85
C SER A 115 -7.02 -10.68 23.48
N GLN A 116 -6.07 -11.48 23.01
CA GLN A 116 -4.77 -10.96 22.57
C GLN A 116 -4.89 -9.89 21.48
N TRP A 117 -5.83 -10.05 20.53
CA TRP A 117 -6.09 -9.04 19.51
C TRP A 117 -6.46 -7.70 20.16
N PHE A 118 -7.53 -7.66 20.95
CA PHE A 118 -8.02 -6.41 21.54
C PHE A 118 -7.07 -5.82 22.59
N ASP A 119 -6.44 -6.66 23.41
CA ASP A 119 -5.65 -6.21 24.56
C ASP A 119 -4.23 -5.77 24.15
N ILE A 120 -3.69 -6.32 23.06
CA ILE A 120 -2.27 -6.17 22.72
C ILE A 120 -2.06 -5.77 21.27
N TRP A 121 -2.65 -6.49 20.33
CA TRP A 121 -2.21 -6.42 18.92
C TRP A 121 -2.95 -5.39 18.09
N GLN A 122 -4.19 -5.05 18.42
CA GLN A 122 -5.00 -4.10 17.67
C GLN A 122 -4.33 -2.73 17.61
N ALA A 123 -3.97 -2.15 18.76
CA ALA A 123 -3.32 -0.83 18.79
C ALA A 123 -1.97 -0.82 18.05
N ARG A 124 -1.21 -1.91 18.13
CA ARG A 124 0.09 -2.06 17.43
C ARG A 124 -0.11 -2.15 15.91
N TYR A 125 -1.12 -2.91 15.49
CA TYR A 125 -1.54 -3.01 14.10
C TYR A 125 -1.96 -1.65 13.54
N GLU A 126 -2.84 -0.94 14.25
CA GLU A 126 -3.34 0.38 13.84
C GLU A 126 -2.21 1.42 13.72
N ALA A 127 -1.21 1.37 14.61
CA ALA A 127 -0.02 2.20 14.50
C ALA A 127 0.77 1.92 13.21
N LEU A 128 1.02 0.64 12.92
CA LEU A 128 1.73 0.23 11.71
C LEU A 128 0.97 0.57 10.43
N TYR A 129 -0.33 0.33 10.41
CA TYR A 129 -1.20 0.66 9.28
C TYR A 129 -1.23 2.16 9.01
N ARG A 130 -1.28 2.99 10.05
CA ARG A 130 -1.23 4.45 9.92
C ARG A 130 0.06 4.93 9.24
N THR A 131 1.20 4.35 9.59
CA THR A 131 2.48 4.67 8.95
C THR A 131 2.47 4.29 7.47
N LEU A 132 1.95 3.12 7.13
CA LEU A 132 1.79 2.71 5.72
C LEU A 132 0.86 3.67 4.95
N ASP A 133 -0.27 4.05 5.54
CA ASP A 133 -1.21 4.99 4.94
C ASP A 133 -0.54 6.37 4.73
N GLU A 134 0.22 6.83 5.71
CA GLU A 134 1.00 8.08 5.62
C GLU A 134 2.04 8.03 4.50
N TRP A 135 2.80 6.93 4.37
CA TRP A 135 3.76 6.74 3.26
C TRP A 135 3.08 6.87 1.91
N SER A 136 1.93 6.24 1.74
CA SER A 136 1.13 6.37 0.52
C SER A 136 0.75 7.85 0.31
N ASN A 137 0.19 8.52 1.32
CA ASN A 137 -0.34 9.88 1.18
C ASN A 137 0.77 10.92 0.93
N LEU A 138 1.97 10.70 1.48
CA LEU A 138 3.17 11.50 1.20
C LEU A 138 3.64 11.32 -0.24
N ALA A 139 3.68 10.07 -0.73
CA ALA A 139 4.03 9.77 -2.11
C ALA A 139 3.09 10.48 -3.10
N TRP A 140 1.78 10.40 -2.83
CA TRP A 140 0.77 11.03 -3.69
C TRP A 140 0.91 12.56 -3.73
N ARG A 141 1.15 13.18 -2.57
CA ARG A 141 1.42 14.64 -2.50
C ARG A 141 2.65 15.01 -3.34
N HIS A 142 3.74 14.26 -3.20
CA HIS A 142 4.96 14.49 -3.97
C HIS A 142 4.73 14.46 -5.49
N VAL A 143 3.95 13.49 -5.97
CA VAL A 143 3.59 13.40 -7.41
C VAL A 143 2.77 14.62 -7.84
N ARG A 144 1.76 15.01 -7.06
CA ARG A 144 0.88 16.14 -7.39
C ARG A 144 1.62 17.47 -7.45
N GLU A 145 2.54 17.72 -6.51
CA GLU A 145 3.34 18.95 -6.49
C GLU A 145 4.21 19.08 -7.76
N ARG A 146 4.80 17.97 -8.23
CA ARG A 146 5.57 17.98 -9.48
C ARG A 146 4.72 18.13 -10.73
N GLN A 147 3.51 17.58 -10.74
CA GLN A 147 2.58 17.80 -11.85
C GLN A 147 2.18 19.27 -11.97
N GLN A 148 1.94 19.95 -10.85
CA GLN A 148 1.59 21.37 -10.84
C GLN A 148 2.76 22.28 -11.24
N GLY A 149 3.97 22.00 -10.76
CA GLY A 149 5.17 22.77 -11.12
C GLY A 149 5.57 22.64 -12.59
N ALA A 150 5.28 21.51 -13.24
CA ALA A 150 5.51 21.33 -14.67
C ALA A 150 4.55 22.16 -15.53
N SER A 151 3.30 22.35 -15.07
CA SER A 151 2.29 23.14 -15.79
C SER A 151 2.52 24.66 -15.71
N THR A 152 3.25 25.16 -14.71
CA THR A 152 3.55 26.59 -14.54
C THR A 152 4.87 27.04 -15.17
N GLY A 153 5.76 26.12 -15.56
CA GLY A 153 7.06 26.42 -16.17
C GLY A 153 7.08 26.50 -17.70
N GLY A 154 5.90 26.50 -18.35
CA GLY A 154 5.77 26.35 -19.81
C GLY A 154 5.65 27.62 -20.65
N ASP A 155 5.76 28.83 -20.08
CA ASP A 155 5.34 30.07 -20.77
C ASP A 155 6.41 31.19 -20.84
N GLU A 156 7.70 30.86 -20.78
CA GLU A 156 8.81 31.85 -20.89
C GLU A 156 9.84 31.53 -21.99
N SER A 157 9.39 31.09 -23.16
CA SER A 157 10.19 31.20 -24.38
C SER A 157 9.51 32.16 -25.35
N GLY A 158 9.61 33.45 -25.01
CA GLY A 158 9.37 34.54 -25.93
C GLY A 158 10.25 34.37 -27.16
N LEU A 159 9.61 34.01 -28.27
CA LEU A 159 10.14 34.14 -29.61
C LEU A 159 10.45 35.62 -29.88
N GLN A 160 11.67 36.05 -29.60
CA GLN A 160 12.24 37.21 -30.24
C GLN A 160 12.73 36.77 -31.62
N ASN A 161 11.93 37.03 -32.65
CA ASN A 161 12.41 37.04 -34.02
C ASN A 161 13.33 38.27 -34.18
N PRO A 162 14.62 38.10 -34.53
CA PRO A 162 15.41 39.22 -35.01
C PRO A 162 14.96 39.56 -36.45
N GLU A 163 14.76 40.86 -36.69
CA GLU A 163 14.50 41.46 -38.01
C GLU A 163 15.65 41.26 -39.01
#